data_AF-A0A7W1A5P8-F1
#
_entry.id   AF-A0A7W1A5P8-F1
#
_cell.length_a   1.000
_cell.length_b   1.000
_cell.length_c   1.000
_cell.angle_alpha   90.00
_cell.angle_beta   90.00
_cell.angle_gamma   90.00
#
_symmetry.space_group_name_H-M   'P 1'
#
loop_
_entity.id
_entity.type
_entity.pdbx_description
1 polymer ?
#
loop_
_entity_poly.entity_id
_entity_poly.type
_entity_poly.pdbx_seq_one_letter_code
_entity_poly.pdbx_strand_id
1 'polypeptide(L)'
;MKVGKAFTAGIVGGVAMTLLAWLGRQMGIGLNGEMMLGTMVSSPGSAAWLIGFAMHMMLSVAIALIYAWGFERVTHRAGLVVGLGFAVIHVILAGMVMGIIPAIHPMIPEQMPAPGAFMANMGTSFVALFVIEHLVFGAIVGAMYGPVVSARPLRTETA
;
A
#
# COMPACT_ATOMS: atom_id res chain seq x y z
N MET A 1 6.68 16.31 -10.79
CA MET A 1 6.18 15.46 -9.70
C MET A 1 6.07 16.23 -8.41
N LYS A 2 4.88 16.26 -7.81
CA LYS A 2 4.62 16.90 -6.50
C LYS A 2 5.07 15.97 -5.37
N VAL A 3 6.38 15.82 -5.22
CA VAL A 3 6.99 14.84 -4.28
C VAL A 3 6.44 14.98 -2.87
N GLY A 4 6.34 16.20 -2.34
CA GLY A 4 5.80 16.43 -0.99
C GLY A 4 4.36 15.93 -0.81
N LYS A 5 3.50 16.10 -1.83
CA LYS A 5 2.13 15.56 -1.76
C LYS A 5 2.09 14.05 -1.80
N ALA A 6 2.90 13.42 -2.66
CA ALA A 6 3.00 11.98 -2.74
C ALA A 6 3.53 11.38 -1.42
N PHE A 7 4.56 12.00 -0.85
CA PHE A 7 5.13 11.60 0.44
C PHE A 7 4.07 11.65 1.55
N THR A 8 3.42 12.81 1.74
CA THR A 8 2.38 12.96 2.78
C THR A 8 1.22 12.00 2.56
N ALA A 9 0.78 11.81 1.31
CA ALA A 9 -0.30 10.89 1.00
C ALA A 9 0.08 9.42 1.25
N GLY A 10 1.34 9.04 1.00
CA GLY A 10 1.87 7.72 1.34
C GLY A 10 1.87 7.47 2.84
N ILE A 11 2.30 8.44 3.65
CA ILE A 11 2.23 8.34 5.12
C ILE A 11 0.79 8.22 5.60
N VAL A 12 -0.11 9.11 5.15
CA VAL A 12 -1.52 9.09 5.57
C VAL A 12 -2.20 7.78 5.14
N GLY A 13 -1.93 7.32 3.91
CA GLY A 13 -2.45 6.05 3.41
C GLY A 13 -1.92 4.86 4.20
N GLY A 14 -0.62 4.82 4.50
CA GLY A 14 -0.01 3.74 5.30
C GLY A 14 -0.58 3.69 6.72
N VAL A 15 -0.72 4.84 7.38
CA VAL A 15 -1.38 4.93 8.70
C VAL A 15 -2.82 4.45 8.62
N ALA A 16 -3.58 4.84 7.59
CA ALA A 16 -4.95 4.37 7.41
C ALA A 16 -5.03 2.85 7.26
N MET A 17 -4.11 2.22 6.52
CA MET A 17 -4.02 0.77 6.42
C MET A 17 -3.73 0.12 7.79
N THR A 18 -2.74 0.61 8.54
CA THR A 18 -2.43 0.09 9.88
C THR A 18 -3.61 0.22 10.85
N LEU A 19 -4.38 1.31 10.76
CA LEU A 19 -5.59 1.51 11.55
C LEU A 19 -6.69 0.52 11.17
N LEU A 20 -6.90 0.26 9.87
CA LEU A 20 -7.86 -0.74 9.39
C LEU A 20 -7.46 -2.16 9.83
N ALA A 21 -6.18 -2.51 9.75
CA ALA A 21 -5.65 -3.77 10.26
C ALA A 21 -5.89 -3.91 11.76
N TRP A 22 -5.65 -2.84 12.53
CA TRP A 22 -5.93 -2.81 13.96
C TRP A 22 -7.42 -3.02 14.27
N LEU A 23 -8.33 -2.37 13.54
CA LEU A 23 -9.77 -2.59 13.66
C LEU A 23 -10.15 -4.04 13.29
N GLY A 24 -9.55 -4.59 12.23
CA GLY A 24 -9.70 -6.00 11.84
C GLY A 24 -9.35 -6.95 12.98
N ARG A 25 -8.23 -6.69 13.68
CA ARG A 25 -7.82 -7.46 14.86
C ARG A 25 -8.82 -7.39 16.00
N GLN A 26 -9.45 -6.24 16.24
CA GLN A 26 -10.53 -6.11 17.24
C GLN A 26 -11.77 -6.95 16.86
N MET A 27 -11.96 -7.23 15.57
CA MET A 27 -13.04 -8.08 15.04
C MET A 27 -12.64 -9.55 14.86
N GLY A 28 -11.46 -9.96 15.37
CA GLY A 28 -10.98 -11.34 15.29
C GLY A 28 -10.22 -11.70 14.01
N ILE A 29 -10.01 -10.74 13.09
CA ILE A 29 -9.15 -10.92 11.92
C ILE A 29 -7.72 -10.59 12.35
N GLY A 30 -6.94 -11.62 12.69
CA GLY A 30 -5.56 -11.51 13.20
C GLY A 30 -4.51 -10.98 12.21
N LEU A 31 -4.88 -10.16 11.22
CA LEU A 31 -3.96 -9.60 10.23
C LEU A 31 -3.00 -8.61 10.92
N ASN A 32 -1.71 -8.91 10.87
CA ASN A 32 -0.65 -8.08 11.46
C ASN A 32 0.54 -8.01 10.50
N GLY A 33 0.36 -7.23 9.43
CA GLY A 33 1.39 -7.02 8.42
C GLY A 33 2.64 -6.36 9.00
N GLU A 34 2.50 -5.49 10.01
CA GLU A 34 3.62 -4.86 10.69
C GLU A 34 4.46 -5.88 11.46
N MET A 35 3.83 -6.78 12.21
CA MET A 35 4.58 -7.84 12.89
C MET A 35 5.33 -8.70 11.86
N MET A 36 4.65 -9.11 10.78
CA MET A 36 5.26 -9.92 9.71
C MET A 36 6.46 -9.21 9.06
N LEU A 37 6.37 -7.92 8.75
CA LEU A 37 7.52 -7.18 8.19
C LEU A 37 8.66 -7.06 9.21
N GLY A 38 8.33 -6.79 10.47
CA GLY A 38 9.31 -6.64 11.54
C GLY A 38 10.08 -7.92 11.85
N THR A 39 9.40 -9.07 11.78
CA THR A 39 9.99 -10.38 12.03
C THR A 39 10.95 -10.86 10.94
N MET A 40 11.09 -10.11 9.85
CA MET A 40 12.16 -10.35 8.89
C MET A 40 13.55 -10.12 9.48
N VAL A 41 13.67 -9.26 10.50
CA VAL A 41 14.97 -8.81 11.05
C VAL A 41 15.02 -8.80 12.57
N SER A 42 13.93 -9.16 13.26
CA SER A 42 13.83 -9.11 14.71
C SER A 42 12.97 -10.24 15.26
N SER A 43 13.12 -10.57 16.54
CA SER A 43 12.25 -11.53 17.23
C SER A 43 10.85 -10.95 17.45
N PRO A 44 9.79 -11.78 17.46
CA PRO A 44 8.43 -11.30 17.68
C PRO A 44 8.28 -10.50 18.98
N GLY A 45 7.60 -9.35 18.91
CA GLY A 45 7.39 -8.46 20.04
C GLY A 45 7.17 -7.01 19.63
N SER A 46 7.13 -6.10 20.60
CA SER A 46 6.88 -4.68 20.35
C SER A 46 7.93 -4.02 19.46
N ALA A 47 9.19 -4.45 19.58
CA ALA A 47 10.28 -3.96 18.73
C ALA A 47 10.08 -4.37 17.27
N ALA A 48 9.79 -5.65 17.00
CA ALA A 48 9.46 -6.12 15.66
C ALA A 48 8.27 -5.35 15.08
N TRP A 49 7.18 -5.19 15.86
CA TRP A 49 6.03 -4.42 15.38
C TRP A 49 6.40 -2.98 14.98
N LEU A 50 7.21 -2.29 15.78
CA LEU A 50 7.64 -0.92 15.46
C LEU A 50 8.54 -0.87 14.22
N ILE A 51 9.47 -1.83 14.08
CA ILE A 51 10.33 -1.95 12.90
C ILE A 51 9.48 -2.18 11.65
N GLY A 52 8.55 -3.13 11.72
CA GLY A 52 7.69 -3.44 10.58
C GLY A 52 6.69 -2.34 10.26
N PHE A 53 6.20 -1.59 11.25
CA PHE A 53 5.45 -0.37 11.03
C PHE A 53 6.28 0.68 10.28
N ALA A 54 7.54 0.90 10.67
CA ALA A 54 8.44 1.80 9.96
C ALA A 54 8.71 1.33 8.52
N MET A 55 8.97 0.04 8.32
CA MET A 55 9.11 -0.55 6.98
C MET A 55 7.84 -0.38 6.15
N HIS A 56 6.67 -0.58 6.74
CA HIS A 56 5.39 -0.36 6.08
C HIS A 56 5.26 1.10 5.65
N MET A 57 5.55 2.07 6.51
CA MET A 57 5.51 3.49 6.14
C MET A 57 6.47 3.82 4.98
N MET A 58 7.68 3.25 5.00
CA MET A 58 8.65 3.43 3.90
C MET A 58 8.11 2.87 2.58
N LEU A 59 7.52 1.67 2.60
CA LEU A 59 6.88 1.06 1.44
C LEU A 59 5.68 1.88 0.96
N SER A 60 4.82 2.35 1.87
CA SER A 60 3.67 3.19 1.54
C SER A 60 4.10 4.48 0.83
N VAL A 61 5.16 5.13 1.29
CA VAL A 61 5.74 6.32 0.61
C VAL A 61 6.30 5.95 -0.76
N ALA A 62 7.08 4.87 -0.87
CA ALA A 62 7.65 4.44 -2.14
C ALA A 62 6.56 4.15 -3.18
N ILE A 63 5.49 3.47 -2.79
CA ILE A 63 4.36 3.14 -3.67
C ILE A 63 3.57 4.40 -4.04
N ALA A 64 3.35 5.32 -3.10
CA ALA A 64 2.70 6.61 -3.40
C ALA A 64 3.51 7.45 -4.40
N LEU A 65 4.86 7.38 -4.36
CA LEU A 65 5.72 8.01 -5.37
C LEU A 65 5.57 7.35 -6.75
N ILE A 66 5.43 6.04 -6.81
CA ILE A 66 5.13 5.31 -8.06
C ILE A 66 3.77 5.73 -8.62
N TYR A 67 2.75 5.87 -7.76
CA TYR A 67 1.43 6.39 -8.15
C TYR A 67 1.53 7.79 -8.72
N ALA A 68 2.23 8.69 -8.01
CA ALA A 68 2.45 10.07 -8.45
C ALA A 68 3.14 10.12 -9.83
N TRP A 69 4.13 9.26 -10.06
CA TRP A 69 4.76 9.13 -11.36
C TRP A 69 3.75 8.70 -12.43
N GLY A 70 2.93 7.69 -12.16
CA GLY A 70 1.90 7.22 -13.10
C GLY A 70 0.79 8.24 -13.35
N PHE A 71 0.40 9.02 -12.34
CA PHE A 71 -0.54 10.12 -12.48
C PHE A 71 -0.01 11.19 -13.43
N GLU A 72 1.29 11.52 -13.34
CA GLU A 72 1.87 12.57 -14.18
C GLU A 72 2.26 12.09 -15.59
N ARG A 73 2.72 10.84 -15.73
CA ARG A 73 3.33 10.34 -16.97
C ARG A 73 2.45 9.43 -17.80
N VAL A 74 1.47 8.78 -17.18
CA VAL A 74 0.64 7.76 -17.86
C VAL A 74 -0.78 8.27 -18.04
N THR A 75 -1.43 8.68 -16.95
CA THR A 75 -2.85 9.08 -17.01
C THR A 75 -3.06 10.57 -17.18
N HIS A 76 -2.04 11.38 -16.90
CA HIS A 76 -2.09 12.85 -16.83
C HIS A 76 -3.24 13.37 -15.95
N ARG A 77 -3.68 12.56 -14.98
CA ARG A 77 -4.83 12.81 -14.12
C ARG A 77 -4.53 12.23 -12.74
N ALA A 78 -5.11 12.84 -11.72
CA ALA A 78 -5.11 12.32 -10.37
C ALA A 78 -6.44 12.65 -9.72
N GLY A 79 -6.87 11.79 -8.81
CA GLY A 79 -8.14 11.85 -8.11
C GLY A 79 -8.50 10.49 -7.56
N LEU A 80 -9.55 10.43 -6.77
CA LEU A 80 -10.00 9.20 -6.09
C LEU A 80 -10.15 8.02 -7.06
N VAL A 81 -10.85 8.21 -8.18
CA VAL A 81 -11.10 7.14 -9.18
C VAL A 81 -9.81 6.65 -9.84
N VAL A 82 -8.90 7.57 -10.21
CA VAL A 82 -7.61 7.19 -10.81
C VAL A 82 -6.75 6.45 -9.78
N GLY A 83 -6.74 6.91 -8.53
CA GLY A 83 -6.05 6.24 -7.43
C GLY A 83 -6.58 4.83 -7.13
N LEU A 84 -7.90 4.62 -7.19
CA LEU A 84 -8.52 3.30 -7.12
C LEU A 84 -8.08 2.39 -8.28
N GLY A 85 -7.99 2.92 -9.50
CA GLY A 85 -7.48 2.16 -10.64
C GLY A 85 -6.05 1.66 -10.42
N PHE A 86 -5.18 2.51 -9.88
CA PHE A 86 -3.82 2.12 -9.50
C PHE A 86 -3.82 1.13 -8.33
N ALA A 87 -4.75 1.27 -7.37
CA ALA A 87 -4.92 0.33 -6.26
C ALA A 87 -5.23 -1.08 -6.72
N VAL A 88 -6.03 -1.28 -7.77
CA VAL A 88 -6.28 -2.61 -8.32
C VAL A 88 -4.97 -3.27 -8.77
N ILE A 89 -4.13 -2.54 -9.50
CA ILE A 89 -2.82 -3.04 -9.95
C ILE A 89 -1.93 -3.34 -8.73
N HIS A 90 -1.87 -2.42 -7.77
CA HIS A 90 -1.09 -2.58 -6.55
C HIS A 90 -1.55 -3.81 -5.73
N VAL A 91 -2.85 -4.02 -5.53
CA VAL A 91 -3.42 -5.19 -4.85
C VAL A 91 -2.99 -6.49 -5.54
N ILE A 92 -3.04 -6.53 -6.87
CA ILE A 92 -2.64 -7.72 -7.63
C ILE A 92 -1.16 -8.02 -7.39
N LEU A 93 -0.29 -7.02 -7.52
CA LEU A 93 1.15 -7.19 -7.31
C LEU A 93 1.48 -7.55 -5.86
N ALA A 94 0.92 -6.84 -4.89
CA ALA A 94 1.12 -7.11 -3.47
C ALA A 94 0.59 -8.50 -3.10
N GLY A 95 -0.57 -8.90 -3.63
CA GLY A 95 -1.17 -10.20 -3.40
C GLY A 95 -0.31 -11.34 -3.95
N MET A 96 0.30 -11.17 -5.13
CA MET A 96 1.28 -12.12 -5.67
C MET A 96 2.53 -12.19 -4.78
N VAL A 97 3.04 -11.04 -4.32
CA VAL A 97 4.20 -10.99 -3.41
C VAL A 97 3.93 -11.73 -2.11
N MET A 98 2.71 -11.65 -1.55
CA MET A 98 2.33 -12.43 -0.36
C MET A 98 2.52 -13.95 -0.56
N GLY A 99 2.28 -14.46 -1.78
CA GLY A 99 2.53 -15.86 -2.12
C GLY A 99 4.01 -16.26 -2.07
N ILE A 100 4.92 -15.29 -2.21
CA ILE A 100 6.37 -15.49 -2.22
C ILE A 100 6.98 -15.36 -0.81
N ILE A 101 6.28 -14.70 0.13
CA ILE A 101 6.77 -14.43 1.49
C ILE A 101 7.41 -15.65 2.18
N PRO A 102 6.83 -16.88 2.15
CA PRO A 102 7.45 -18.05 2.79
C PRO A 102 8.85 -18.41 2.27
N ALA A 103 9.21 -17.99 1.05
CA ALA A 103 10.53 -18.26 0.49
C ALA A 103 11.61 -17.28 0.97
N ILE A 104 11.22 -16.12 1.50
CA ILE A 104 12.14 -15.03 1.87
C ILE A 104 12.05 -14.62 3.35
N HIS A 105 11.00 -15.05 4.06
CA HIS A 105 10.77 -14.66 5.44
C HIS A 105 11.31 -15.73 6.40
N PRO A 106 12.21 -15.39 7.34
CA PRO A 106 12.96 -16.36 8.14
C PRO A 106 12.12 -17.19 9.12
N MET A 107 10.89 -16.75 9.41
CA MET A 107 9.99 -17.40 10.37
C MET A 107 8.70 -17.97 9.76
N ILE A 108 8.51 -17.84 8.44
CA ILE A 108 7.32 -18.36 7.75
C ILE A 108 7.80 -19.49 6.82
N PRO A 109 7.22 -20.69 6.89
CA PRO A 109 6.00 -21.06 7.64
C PRO A 109 6.20 -21.58 9.08
N GLU A 110 7.43 -21.75 9.55
CA GLU A 110 7.72 -22.59 10.72
C GLU A 110 7.19 -22.02 12.05
N GLN A 111 7.19 -20.71 12.22
CA GLN A 111 6.76 -20.03 13.45
C GLN A 111 5.55 -19.11 13.23
N MET A 112 5.24 -18.77 11.98
CA MET A 112 4.11 -17.95 11.58
C MET A 112 3.42 -18.56 10.35
N PRO A 113 2.08 -18.53 10.28
CA PRO A 113 1.35 -19.14 9.18
C PRO A 113 1.70 -18.49 7.84
N ALA A 114 1.93 -19.32 6.81
CA ALA A 114 2.14 -18.83 5.45
C ALA A 114 0.88 -18.09 4.95
N PRO A 115 0.98 -16.83 4.52
CA PRO A 115 -0.20 -16.05 4.11
C PRO A 115 -0.85 -16.60 2.84
N GLY A 116 -0.06 -17.18 1.94
CA GLY A 116 -0.51 -17.50 0.58
C GLY A 116 -0.75 -16.24 -0.26
N ALA A 117 -0.98 -16.43 -1.56
CA ALA A 117 -1.29 -15.30 -2.44
C ALA A 117 -2.55 -14.59 -1.94
N PHE A 118 -2.53 -13.25 -1.92
CA PHE A 118 -3.64 -12.42 -1.42
C PHE A 118 -4.09 -12.73 0.01
N MET A 119 -3.25 -13.35 0.85
CA MET A 119 -3.60 -13.84 2.20
C MET A 119 -4.59 -15.02 2.20
N ALA A 120 -4.75 -15.74 1.09
CA ALA A 120 -5.79 -16.76 0.91
C ALA A 120 -5.71 -17.93 1.90
N ASN A 121 -4.52 -18.29 2.39
CA ASN A 121 -4.37 -19.39 3.36
C ASN A 121 -4.92 -19.04 4.75
N MET A 122 -5.19 -17.75 5.01
CA MET A 122 -5.73 -17.26 6.28
C MET A 122 -7.25 -17.15 6.27
N GLY A 123 -7.88 -17.36 5.11
CA GLY A 123 -9.34 -17.32 4.93
C GLY A 123 -9.85 -16.06 4.24
N THR A 124 -11.13 -16.10 3.84
CA THR A 124 -11.74 -15.06 2.98
C THR A 124 -11.79 -13.68 3.63
N SER A 125 -11.96 -13.59 4.94
CA SER A 125 -11.96 -12.31 5.67
C SER A 125 -10.60 -11.61 5.59
N PHE A 126 -9.49 -12.36 5.55
CA PHE A 126 -8.14 -11.80 5.39
C PHE A 126 -7.93 -11.28 3.97
N VAL A 127 -8.38 -12.03 2.97
CA VAL A 127 -8.36 -11.58 1.56
C VAL A 127 -9.15 -10.29 1.41
N ALA A 128 -10.36 -10.24 1.95
CA ALA A 128 -11.22 -9.05 1.88
C ALA A 128 -10.56 -7.85 2.54
N LEU A 129 -10.04 -8.00 3.77
CA LEU A 129 -9.37 -6.91 4.49
C LEU A 129 -8.12 -6.42 3.73
N PHE A 130 -7.29 -7.36 3.23
CA PHE A 130 -6.13 -7.04 2.41
C PHE A 130 -6.51 -6.18 1.20
N VAL A 131 -7.53 -6.58 0.44
CA VAL A 131 -7.99 -5.81 -0.72
C VAL A 131 -8.52 -4.43 -0.30
N ILE A 132 -9.36 -4.37 0.74
CA ILE A 132 -9.96 -3.12 1.22
C ILE A 132 -8.89 -2.12 1.64
N GLU A 133 -7.89 -2.54 2.43
CA GLU A 133 -6.81 -1.68 2.90
C GLU A 133 -6.07 -1.00 1.74
N HIS A 134 -5.74 -1.76 0.71
CA HIS A 134 -4.99 -1.24 -0.45
C HIS A 134 -5.86 -0.36 -1.35
N LEU A 135 -7.15 -0.66 -1.49
CA LEU A 135 -8.11 0.22 -2.19
C LEU A 135 -8.25 1.55 -1.46
N VAL A 136 -8.37 1.53 -0.13
CA VAL A 136 -8.41 2.74 0.71
C VAL A 136 -7.11 3.53 0.56
N PHE A 137 -5.95 2.87 0.59
CA PHE A 137 -4.67 3.50 0.34
C PHE A 137 -4.64 4.24 -1.00
N GLY A 138 -5.00 3.57 -2.10
CA GLY A 138 -4.97 4.22 -3.42
C GLY A 138 -6.00 5.34 -3.57
N ALA A 139 -7.18 5.22 -2.94
CA ALA A 139 -8.16 6.30 -2.88
C ALA A 139 -7.59 7.54 -2.17
N ILE A 140 -6.94 7.35 -1.02
CA ILE A 140 -6.27 8.43 -0.25
C ILE A 140 -5.17 9.07 -1.10
N VAL A 141 -4.29 8.27 -1.70
CA VAL A 141 -3.18 8.77 -2.52
C VAL A 141 -3.70 9.56 -3.73
N GLY A 142 -4.68 9.02 -4.45
CA GLY A 142 -5.30 9.70 -5.60
C GLY A 142 -5.97 11.02 -5.22
N ALA A 143 -6.74 11.04 -4.12
CA ALA A 143 -7.44 12.23 -3.65
C ALA A 143 -6.46 13.31 -3.16
N MET A 144 -5.46 12.95 -2.37
CA MET A 144 -4.52 13.91 -1.77
C MET A 144 -3.49 14.46 -2.77
N TYR A 145 -3.12 13.70 -3.81
CA TYR A 145 -2.20 14.19 -4.83
C TYR A 145 -2.75 15.42 -5.58
N GLY A 146 -4.07 15.42 -5.81
CA GLY A 146 -4.81 16.49 -6.46
C GLY A 146 -4.46 16.67 -7.95
N PRO A 147 -5.16 17.58 -8.66
CA PRO A 147 -5.13 17.66 -10.13
C PRO A 147 -3.73 17.77 -10.72
N VAL A 148 -3.43 16.98 -11.75
CA VAL A 148 -2.19 17.10 -12.53
C VAL A 148 -2.39 18.23 -13.54
N VAL A 149 -1.55 19.27 -13.46
CA VAL A 149 -1.59 20.38 -14.44
C VAL A 149 -0.81 19.94 -15.66
N SER A 150 -1.49 19.66 -16.77
CA SER A 150 -0.86 19.55 -18.08
C SER A 150 -0.57 20.96 -18.59
N ALA A 151 0.68 21.27 -18.96
CA ALA A 151 0.98 22.51 -19.66
C ALA A 151 0.16 22.55 -20.96
N ARG A 152 -0.77 23.51 -21.06
CA ARG A 152 -1.47 23.76 -22.33
C ARG A 152 -0.42 24.31 -23.31
N PRO A 153 -0.22 23.73 -24.50
CA PRO A 153 0.64 24.37 -25.51
C PRO A 153 0.08 25.75 -25.79
N LEU A 154 0.90 26.79 -25.67
CA LEU A 154 0.55 28.12 -26.16
C LEU A 154 0.27 27.95 -27.65
N ARG A 155 -0.99 28.11 -28.07
CA ARG A 155 -1.28 28.37 -29.49
C ARG A 155 -0.62 29.70 -29.79
N THR A 156 0.55 29.67 -30.42
CA THR A 156 1.01 30.80 -31.23
C THR A 156 0.05 30.90 -32.39
N GLU A 157 -0.98 31.73 -32.22
CA GLU A 157 -1.75 32.25 -33.34
C GLU A 157 -0.81 33.15 -34.13
N THR A 158 -0.18 32.61 -35.16
CA THR A 158 0.46 33.41 -36.20
C THR A 158 -0.66 34.00 -37.07
N ALA A 159 -0.86 35.31 -36.91
CA ALA A 159 -1.64 36.16 -37.79
C ALA A 159 -0.99 36.27 -39.19
#